data_AF-A0A3S9SDA9-F1
#
_entry.id   AF-A0A3S9SDA9-F1
#
_cell.length_a   1.000
_cell.length_b   1.000
_cell.length_c   1.000
_cell.angle_alpha   90.00
_cell.angle_beta   90.00
_cell.angle_gamma   90.00
#
_symmetry.space_group_name_H-M   'P 1'
#
loop_
_entity.id
_entity.type
_entity.pdbx_description
1 polymer ?
#
loop_
_entity_poly.entity_id
_entity_poly.type
_entity_poly.pdbx_seq_one_letter_code
_entity_poly.pdbx_strand_id
1 'polypeptide(L)'
;ATANLTFFDKISQTYPIADNLGFVLTIAVVLFGAMLLITTLLSSYRYVLKPVLILLLIMGAVTSYFTDTYGTVYDTTMLQNALQ
;
A
#
# COMPACT_ATOMS: atom_id res chain seq x y z
N ALA A 1 7.72 -3.62 8.10
CA ALA A 1 6.37 -3.61 8.69
C ALA A 1 5.42 -4.34 7.73
N THR A 2 4.39 -5.02 8.24
CA THR A 2 3.46 -5.80 7.40
C THR A 2 2.11 -5.11 7.35
N ALA A 3 1.48 -4.99 6.17
CA ALA A 3 0.15 -4.39 5.94
C ALA A 3 0.07 -2.85 6.03
N ASN A 4 1.01 -2.12 5.40
CA ASN A 4 0.97 -0.65 5.29
C ASN A 4 0.94 0.08 6.65
N LEU A 5 1.54 -0.46 7.70
CA LEU A 5 1.52 0.17 9.04
C LEU A 5 2.11 1.58 9.02
N THR A 6 3.18 1.80 8.26
CA THR A 6 3.80 3.11 8.09
C THR A 6 2.83 4.16 7.54
N PHE A 7 1.88 3.76 6.70
CA PHE A 7 0.83 4.66 6.22
C PHE A 7 -0.13 5.08 7.34
N PHE A 8 -0.58 4.12 8.17
CA PHE A 8 -1.43 4.42 9.32
C PHE A 8 -0.70 5.22 10.41
N ASP A 9 0.60 5.00 10.59
CA ASP A 9 1.45 5.80 11.48
C ASP A 9 1.56 7.26 11.00
N LYS A 10 1.65 7.50 9.70
CA LYS A 10 1.65 8.86 9.14
C LYS A 10 0.29 9.54 9.24
N ILE A 11 -0.80 8.78 9.09
CA ILE A 11 -2.15 9.30 9.30
C ILE A 11 -2.35 9.68 10.77
N SER A 12 -1.97 8.82 11.71
CA SER A 12 -2.16 9.10 13.14
C SER A 12 -1.32 10.29 13.62
N GLN A 13 -0.17 10.54 13.00
CA GLN A 13 0.64 11.75 13.23
C GLN A 13 -0.03 13.03 12.69
N THR A 14 -0.75 12.94 11.57
CA THR A 14 -1.39 14.12 10.92
C THR A 14 -2.79 14.39 11.48
N TYR A 15 -3.54 13.34 11.79
CA TYR A 15 -4.90 13.37 12.31
C TYR A 15 -4.94 12.56 13.61
N PRO A 16 -4.90 13.24 14.78
CA PRO A 16 -5.00 12.57 16.06
C PRO A 16 -6.27 11.72 16.13
N ILE A 17 -6.08 10.45 16.48
CA ILE A 17 -7.16 9.45 16.52
C ILE A 17 -8.27 9.87 17.48
N ALA A 18 -7.94 10.59 18.55
CA ALA A 18 -8.89 11.05 19.57
C ALA A 18 -10.03 11.92 19.01
N ASP A 19 -9.74 12.79 18.04
CA ASP A 19 -10.72 13.73 17.49
C ASP A 19 -11.35 13.24 16.18
N ASN A 20 -10.70 12.31 15.48
CA ASN A 20 -11.03 11.95 14.10
C ASN A 20 -11.19 10.43 13.87
N LEU A 21 -11.69 9.69 14.87
CA LEU A 21 -11.93 8.24 14.79
C LEU A 21 -12.67 7.81 13.52
N GLY A 22 -13.77 8.50 13.19
CA GLY A 22 -14.59 8.17 12.02
C GLY A 22 -13.86 8.36 10.69
N PHE A 23 -12.98 9.35 10.61
CA PHE A 23 -12.18 9.61 9.42
C PHE A 23 -11.11 8.53 9.20
N VAL A 24 -10.39 8.16 10.27
CA VAL A 24 -9.37 7.10 10.22
C VAL A 24 -9.99 5.75 9.81
N LEU A 25 -11.16 5.41 10.38
CA LEU A 25 -11.88 4.18 10.05
C LEU A 25 -12.33 4.19 8.58
N THR A 26 -12.88 5.31 8.11
CA THR A 26 -13.30 5.45 6.71
C THR A 26 -12.12 5.28 5.75
N ILE A 27 -10.95 5.87 6.05
CA ILE A 27 -9.74 5.68 5.23
C ILE A 27 -9.34 4.21 5.21
N ALA A 28 -9.35 3.52 6.35
CA ALA A 28 -9.00 2.10 6.39
C ALA A 28 -9.93 1.26 5.51
N VAL A 29 -11.24 1.52 5.56
CA VAL A 29 -12.25 0.83 4.73
C VAL A 29 -12.07 1.15 3.25
N VAL A 30 -11.85 2.43 2.90
CA VAL A 30 -11.62 2.85 1.51
C VAL A 30 -10.35 2.22 0.95
N LEU A 31 -9.25 2.20 1.71
CA LEU A 31 -7.99 1.61 1.30
C LEU A 31 -8.12 0.09 1.09
N PHE A 32 -8.82 -0.59 2.01
CA PHE A 32 -9.12 -2.02 1.87
C PHE A 32 -9.98 -2.29 0.64
N GLY A 33 -11.05 -1.51 0.43
CA GLY A 33 -11.93 -1.61 -0.74
C GLY A 33 -11.20 -1.36 -2.06
N ALA A 34 -10.32 -0.36 -2.10
CA ALA A 34 -9.50 -0.06 -3.28
C ALA A 34 -8.53 -1.21 -3.59
N MET A 35 -7.87 -1.77 -2.56
CA MET A 35 -6.95 -2.89 -2.76
C MET A 35 -7.67 -4.15 -3.23
N LEU A 36 -8.86 -4.43 -2.69
CA LEU A 36 -9.72 -5.50 -3.20
C LEU A 36 -10.15 -5.25 -4.65
N LEU A 37 -10.57 -4.03 -4.99
CA LEU A 37 -10.99 -3.67 -6.35
C LEU A 37 -9.85 -3.86 -7.36
N ILE A 38 -8.65 -3.37 -7.04
CA ILE A 38 -7.47 -3.55 -7.92
C ILE A 38 -7.18 -5.05 -8.08
N THR A 39 -7.16 -5.79 -6.98
CA THR A 39 -6.87 -7.22 -7.01
C THR A 39 -7.90 -8.00 -7.83
N THR A 40 -9.20 -7.71 -7.69
CA THR A 40 -10.25 -8.38 -8.47
C THR A 40 -10.24 -7.98 -9.94
N LEU A 41 -9.98 -6.72 -10.26
CA LEU A 41 -9.88 -6.23 -11.63
C LEU A 41 -8.70 -6.88 -12.37
N LEU A 42 -7.51 -6.92 -11.75
CA LEU A 42 -6.34 -7.57 -12.34
C LEU A 42 -6.46 -9.10 -12.37
N SER A 43 -7.21 -9.69 -11.44
CA SER A 43 -7.38 -11.14 -11.32
C SER A 43 -8.63 -11.68 -12.01
N SER A 44 -9.23 -10.92 -12.94
CA SER A 44 -10.47 -11.30 -13.63
C SER A 44 -10.35 -12.59 -14.48
N TYR A 45 -9.13 -13.05 -14.77
CA TYR A 45 -8.89 -14.30 -15.51
C TYR A 45 -8.30 -15.39 -14.61
N ARG A 46 -8.93 -16.58 -14.61
CA ARG A 46 -8.62 -17.70 -13.69
C ARG A 46 -7.16 -18.15 -13.68
N TYR A 47 -6.48 -18.07 -14.82
CA TYR A 47 -5.08 -18.48 -14.96
C TYR A 47 -4.08 -17.36 -14.63
N VAL A 48 -4.51 -16.10 -14.67
CA VAL A 48 -3.67 -14.92 -14.42
C VAL A 48 -3.65 -14.52 -12.95
N LEU A 49 -4.63 -14.97 -12.15
CA LEU A 49 -4.72 -14.69 -10.71
C LEU A 49 -3.45 -15.11 -9.94
N LYS A 50 -2.98 -16.35 -10.13
CA LYS A 50 -1.80 -16.85 -9.41
C LYS A 50 -0.54 -16.01 -9.66
N PRO A 51 -0.11 -15.79 -10.92
CA PRO A 51 1.10 -15.00 -11.17
C PRO A 51 0.95 -13.54 -10.75
N VAL A 52 -0.22 -12.91 -10.94
CA VAL A 52 -0.46 -11.52 -10.53
C VAL A 52 -0.32 -11.35 -9.03
N LEU A 53 -0.92 -12.24 -8.23
CA LEU A 53 -0.83 -12.17 -6.78
C LEU A 53 0.61 -12.35 -6.28
N ILE A 54 1.37 -13.26 -6.89
CA ILE A 54 2.79 -13.46 -6.54
C ILE A 54 3.59 -12.19 -6.83
N LEU A 55 3.43 -11.61 -8.02
CA LEU A 55 4.12 -10.36 -8.38
C LEU A 55 3.72 -9.21 -7.46
N LEU A 56 2.43 -9.06 -7.17
CA LEU A 56 1.91 -8.00 -6.30
C LEU A 56 2.48 -8.13 -4.88
N LEU A 57 2.57 -9.35 -4.34
CA LEU A 57 3.16 -9.60 -3.02
C LEU A 57 4.66 -9.30 -2.99
N ILE A 58 5.42 -9.74 -3.99
CA ILE A 58 6.86 -9.46 -4.05
C ILE A 58 7.10 -7.96 -4.19
N MET A 59 6.40 -7.28 -5.10
CA MET A 59 6.51 -5.83 -5.26
C MET A 59 6.10 -5.11 -3.97
N GLY A 60 5.02 -5.52 -3.30
CA GLY A 60 4.60 -4.97 -2.03
C GLY A 60 5.64 -5.13 -0.92
N ALA A 61 6.27 -6.30 -0.83
CA ALA A 61 7.32 -6.57 0.16
C ALA A 61 8.57 -5.71 -0.07
N VAL A 62 9.06 -5.65 -1.32
CA VAL A 62 10.19 -4.80 -1.70
C VAL A 62 9.85 -3.33 -1.42
N THR A 63 8.68 -2.89 -1.86
CA THR A 63 8.32 -1.47 -1.74
C THR A 63 8.14 -1.03 -0.29
N SER A 64 7.47 -1.85 0.52
CA SER A 64 7.31 -1.63 1.96
C SER A 64 8.65 -1.60 2.69
N TYR A 65 9.61 -2.46 2.31
CA TYR A 65 10.94 -2.45 2.95
C TYR A 65 11.64 -1.10 2.81
N PHE A 66 11.61 -0.50 1.62
CA PHE A 66 12.21 0.81 1.40
C PHE A 66 11.45 1.93 2.11
N THR A 67 10.12 1.91 2.09
CA THR A 67 9.31 2.89 2.83
C THR A 67 9.56 2.81 4.33
N ASP A 68 9.64 1.61 4.90
CA ASP A 68 9.75 1.41 6.34
C ASP A 68 11.17 1.68 6.85
N THR A 69 12.19 1.32 6.08
CA THR A 69 13.60 1.44 6.50
C THR A 69 14.16 2.82 6.21
N TYR A 70 13.83 3.39 5.05
CA TYR A 70 14.41 4.65 4.57
C TYR A 70 13.41 5.81 4.55
N GLY A 71 12.15 5.58 4.90
CA GLY A 71 11.11 6.62 4.83
C GLY A 71 10.82 7.08 3.39
N THR A 72 11.22 6.29 2.39
CA THR A 72 11.16 6.69 0.99
C THR A 72 9.71 6.80 0.52
N VAL A 73 9.39 7.90 -0.16
CA VAL A 73 8.11 8.07 -0.85
C VAL A 73 8.32 7.77 -2.32
N TYR A 74 7.52 6.85 -2.87
CA TYR A 74 7.60 6.49 -4.29
C TYR A 74 7.09 7.63 -5.16
N ASP A 75 8.03 8.32 -5.81
CA ASP A 75 7.79 9.33 -6.85
C ASP A 75 8.61 8.97 -8.11
N THR A 76 8.43 9.73 -9.18
CA THR A 76 9.16 9.61 -10.45
C THR A 76 10.68 9.59 -10.28
N THR A 77 11.22 10.32 -9.31
CA THR A 77 12.64 10.32 -8.97
C THR A 77 13.10 8.98 -8.40
N MET A 78 12.28 8.34 -7.57
CA MET A 78 12.58 7.02 -7.02
C MET A 78 12.50 5.92 -8.07
N LEU A 79 11.58 6.06 -9.04
CA LEU A 79 11.53 5.16 -10.19
C LEU A 79 12.77 5.30 -11.08
N GLN A 80 13.25 6.52 -11.32
CA GLN A 80 14.50 6.74 -12.05
C GLN A 80 15.69 6.15 -11.29
N ASN A 81 15.77 6.34 -9.98
CA ASN A 81 16.83 5.78 -9.15
C ASN A 81 16.80 4.25 -9.08
N ALA A 82 15.64 3.61 -9.26
CA ALA A 82 15.52 2.15 -9.30
C ALA A 82 15.88 1.55 -10.68
N LEU A 83 15.83 2.35 -11.74
CA LEU A 83 16.16 1.95 -13.12
C LEU A 83 17.62 2.24 -13.50
N GLN A 84 18.27 3.19 -12.82
CA GLN A 84 19.71 3.48 -12.93
C GLN A 84 20.53 2.44 -12.16
#